data_AF-A0A9X9MAS5-F1
#
_entry.id   AF-A0A9X9MAS5-F1
#
_cell.length_a   1.000
_cell.length_b   1.000
_cell.length_c   1.000
_cell.angle_alpha   90.00
_cell.angle_beta   90.00
_cell.angle_gamma   90.00
#
_symmetry.space_group_name_H-M   'P 1'
#
loop_
_entity.id
_entity.type
_entity.pdbx_description
1 polymer ?
#
loop_
_entity_poly.entity_id
_entity_poly.type
_entity_poly.pdbx_seq_one_letter_code
_entity_poly.pdbx_strand_id
1 'polypeptide(L)' 'MDRCKHVGRLRLAQDHSILNPQKWCCRECATTESVWACLKCSHVACGRYIEDHALKHFEETGHPLAM' A
#
# COMPACT_ATOMS: atom_id res chain seq x y z
N MET A 1 -15.58 17.16 -0.12
CA MET A 1 -14.48 16.20 0.09
C MET A 1 -13.34 16.53 -0.85
N ASP A 2 -12.24 17.06 -0.34
CA ASP A 2 -11.05 17.37 -1.14
C ASP A 2 -10.41 16.08 -1.64
N ARG A 3 -10.29 15.95 -2.97
CA ARG A 3 -9.52 14.86 -3.56
C ARG A 3 -8.05 15.08 -3.22
N CYS A 4 -7.39 14.06 -2.68
CA CYS A 4 -5.95 14.13 -2.46
C CYS A 4 -5.23 14.46 -3.79
N LYS A 5 -4.36 15.48 -3.78
CA LYS A 5 -3.62 15.95 -4.96
C LYS A 5 -2.80 14.85 -5.65
N HIS A 6 -2.45 13.80 -4.93
CA HIS A 6 -1.71 12.64 -5.44
C HIS A 6 -2.58 11.72 -6.31
N VAL A 7 -3.90 11.70 -6.11
CA VAL A 7 -4.82 10.83 -6.87
C VAL A 7 -4.89 11.23 -8.34
N GLY A 8 -4.84 12.54 -8.63
CA GLY A 8 -4.91 13.03 -10.01
C GLY A 8 -3.73 12.64 -10.90
N ARG A 9 -2.63 12.16 -10.32
CA ARG A 9 -1.43 11.69 -11.04
C ARG A 9 -1.16 10.20 -10.83
N LEU A 10 -2.10 9.49 -10.19
CA LEU A 10 -1.94 8.08 -9.92
C LEU A 10 -2.07 7.29 -11.23
N ARG A 11 -1.02 6.54 -11.56
CA ARG A 11 -1.07 5.45 -12.53
C ARG A 11 -0.91 4.17 -11.75
N LEU A 12 -1.98 3.38 -11.71
CA LEU A 12 -1.95 2.07 -11.05
C LEU A 12 -0.92 1.18 -11.73
N ALA A 13 -0.15 0.44 -10.94
CA ALA A 13 0.72 -0.60 -11.47
C ALA A 13 -0.14 -1.69 -12.14
N GLN A 14 0.21 -2.06 -13.38
CA GLN A 14 -0.59 -2.97 -14.22
C GLN A 14 -0.63 -4.42 -13.70
N ASP A 15 0.24 -4.78 -12.76
CA ASP A 15 0.49 -6.19 -12.38
C ASP A 15 0.01 -6.56 -10.97
N HIS A 16 -0.82 -5.70 -10.35
CA HIS A 16 -1.19 -5.91 -8.97
C HIS A 16 -2.58 -6.52 -8.80
N SER A 17 -2.66 -7.43 -7.83
CA SER A 17 -3.89 -7.96 -7.25
C SER A 17 -4.64 -6.91 -6.41
N ILE A 18 -4.68 -5.62 -6.81
CA ILE A 18 -5.50 -4.61 -6.13
C ILE A 18 -6.98 -5.07 -6.13
N LEU A 19 -7.35 -5.80 -7.18
CA LEU A 19 -8.66 -6.42 -7.34
C LEU A 19 -8.88 -7.68 -6.50
N ASN A 20 -7.87 -8.17 -5.78
CA ASN A 20 -7.99 -9.33 -4.90
C ASN A 20 -7.38 -9.07 -3.50
N PRO A 21 -8.05 -8.26 -2.66
CA PRO A 21 -7.62 -7.97 -1.29
C PRO A 21 -7.48 -9.21 -0.40
N GLN A 22 -8.17 -10.30 -0.71
CA GLN A 22 -8.08 -11.54 0.06
C GLN A 22 -6.70 -12.20 0.00
N LYS A 23 -5.86 -11.79 -0.95
CA LYS A 23 -4.47 -12.26 -1.08
C LYS A 23 -3.44 -11.29 -0.50
N TRP A 24 -3.87 -10.17 0.08
CA TRP A 24 -2.93 -9.19 0.62
C TRP A 24 -2.35 -9.67 1.94
N CYS A 25 -1.02 -9.74 1.99
CA CYS A 25 -0.26 -9.95 3.21
C CYS A 25 0.93 -8.99 3.22
N CYS A 26 1.34 -8.55 4.39
CA CYS A 26 2.55 -7.74 4.53
C CYS A 26 3.75 -8.55 4.03
N ARG A 27 4.53 -8.01 3.10
CA ARG A 27 5.70 -8.69 2.55
C ARG A 27 6.81 -8.89 3.61
N GLU A 28 6.78 -8.12 4.70
CA GLU A 28 7.83 -8.10 5.72
C GLU A 28 7.54 -9.06 6.88
N CYS A 29 6.31 -9.04 7.41
CA CYS A 29 5.92 -9.87 8.56
C CYS A 29 4.82 -10.90 8.26
N ALA A 30 4.39 -11.02 7.00
CA ALA A 30 3.35 -11.94 6.54
C ALA A 30 1.96 -11.78 7.20
N THR A 31 1.73 -10.76 8.03
CA THR A 31 0.39 -10.49 8.58
C THR A 31 -0.59 -10.18 7.46
N THR A 32 -1.83 -10.64 7.62
CA THR A 32 -2.97 -10.25 6.78
C THR A 32 -3.85 -9.22 7.49
N GLU A 33 -3.51 -8.84 8.72
CA GLU A 33 -4.27 -7.90 9.52
C GLU A 33 -3.83 -6.46 9.26
N SER A 34 -4.81 -5.56 9.09
CA SER A 34 -4.55 -4.12 8.85
C SER A 34 -3.50 -3.85 7.78
N VAL A 35 -3.52 -4.62 6.69
CA VAL A 35 -2.60 -4.48 5.55
C VAL A 35 -3.07 -3.43 4.55
N TRP A 36 -2.10 -2.80 3.89
CA TRP A 36 -2.30 -1.75 2.91
C TRP A 36 -1.50 -2.06 1.66
N ALA A 37 -2.13 -2.02 0.50
CA ALA A 37 -1.49 -2.17 -0.80
C ALA A 37 -1.09 -0.81 -1.37
N CYS A 38 0.18 -0.68 -1.74
CA CYS A 38 0.66 0.51 -2.42
C CYS A 38 0.00 0.65 -3.81
N LEU A 39 -0.57 1.83 -4.10
CA LEU A 39 -1.23 2.06 -5.39
C LEU A 39 -0.25 2.40 -6.53
N LYS A 40 1.02 2.65 -6.19
CA LYS A 40 2.09 3.00 -7.14
C LYS A 40 2.94 1.81 -7.57
N CYS A 41 3.12 0.81 -6.70
CA CYS A 41 3.97 -0.36 -6.93
C CYS A 41 3.39 -1.63 -6.33
N SER A 42 4.00 -2.79 -6.63
CA SER A 42 3.62 -4.16 -6.23
C SER A 42 3.70 -4.49 -4.71
N HIS A 43 3.82 -3.50 -3.82
CA HIS A 43 4.09 -3.73 -2.39
C HIS A 43 2.84 -3.73 -1.52
N VAL A 44 2.77 -4.64 -0.54
CA VAL A 44 1.73 -4.70 0.49
C VAL A 44 2.42 -4.70 1.85
N ALA A 45 1.99 -3.83 2.74
CA ALA A 45 2.62 -3.65 4.04
C ALA A 45 1.57 -3.46 5.15
N CYS A 46 1.89 -3.91 6.36
CA CYS A 46 0.99 -3.74 7.50
C CYS A 46 0.97 -2.27 7.96
N GLY A 47 -0.17 -1.87 8.51
CA GLY A 47 -0.36 -0.54 9.06
C GLY A 47 0.34 -0.34 10.41
N ARG A 48 0.14 0.85 10.95
CA ARG A 48 0.74 1.33 12.21
C ARG A 48 0.39 0.58 13.49
N TYR A 49 -0.70 -0.19 13.46
CA TYR A 49 -1.13 -0.95 14.63
C TYR A 49 -0.44 -2.31 14.73
N ILE A 50 0.38 -2.65 13.73
CA ILE A 50 1.17 -3.88 13.71
C ILE A 50 2.66 -3.52 13.84
N GLU A 51 3.34 -3.20 12.74
CA GLU A 51 4.80 -2.98 12.70
C GLU A 51 5.23 -1.77 11.82
N ASP A 52 4.26 -0.91 11.45
CA ASP A 52 4.48 0.31 10.65
C ASP A 52 5.19 0.09 9.30
N HIS A 53 5.11 -1.12 8.71
CA HIS A 53 5.76 -1.40 7.43
C HIS A 53 5.24 -0.52 6.28
N ALA A 54 3.98 -0.08 6.33
CA ALA A 54 3.44 0.85 5.35
C ALA A 54 4.11 2.23 5.42
N LEU A 55 4.50 2.68 6.61
CA LEU A 55 5.25 3.92 6.81
C LEU A 55 6.68 3.77 6.32
N LYS A 56 7.38 2.69 6.71
CA LYS A 56 8.74 2.38 6.24
C LYS A 56 8.80 2.34 4.71
N HIS A 57 7.83 1.66 4.09
CA HIS A 57 7.69 1.62 2.63
C HIS A 57 7.56 3.01 2.00
N PHE A 58 6.77 3.90 2.62
CA PHE A 58 6.66 5.29 2.15
C PHE A 58 7.99 6.05 2.30
N GLU A 59 8.70 5.88 3.41
CA GLU A 59 9.99 6.55 3.65
C GLU A 59 11.08 6.09 2.66
N GLU A 60 11.10 4.81 2.30
CA GLU A 60 12.07 4.24 1.36
C GLU A 60 11.76 4.57 -0.11
N THR A 61 10.48 4.56 -0.49
CA THR A 61 10.06 4.66 -1.90
C THR A 61 9.42 5.99 -2.30
N GLY A 62 8.97 6.77 -1.31
CA GLY A 62 8.21 8.00 -1.53
C GLY A 62 6.82 7.78 -2.12
N HIS A 63 6.24 6.57 -2.02
CA HIS A 63 4.92 6.26 -2.57
C HIS A 63 3.77 6.75 -1.68
N PRO A 64 3.05 7.83 -2.05
CA PRO A 64 2.20 8.56 -1.10
C PRO A 64 0.77 8.02 -0.99
N LEU A 65 0.46 6.90 -1.66
CA LEU A 65 -0.89 6.38 -1.79
C LEU A 65 -0.90 4.86 -1.58
N ALA A 66 -1.74 4.42 -0.66
CA ALA A 66 -2.04 3.03 -0.38
C ALA A 66 -3.55 2.86 -0.16
N MET A 67 -4.04 1.62 -0.27
CA MET A 67 -5.43 1.22 -0.06
C MET A 67 -5.50 0.03 0.89
#